data_AF-A0A8H3XFA8-F1
#
_entry.id   AF-A0A8H3XFA8-F1
#
_cell.length_a   1.000
_cell.length_b   1.000
_cell.length_c   1.000
_cell.angle_alpha   90.00
_cell.angle_beta   90.00
_cell.angle_gamma   90.00
#
_symmetry.space_group_name_H-M   'P 1'
#
loop_
_entity.id
_entity.type
_entity.pdbx_description
1 polymer ?
#
loop_
_entity_poly.entity_id
_entity_poly.type
_entity_poly.pdbx_seq_one_letter_code
_entity_poly.pdbx_strand_id
1 'polypeptide(L)'
;MIASIRNLIHYVWVNVPEMNQNNENNENGMDSEKYVVFCLLTEFAAATKKYLREESINEISGVSSIMESSDNNEDENNDSIISKILKCLHRIEPELSPNTQQNTQQNTQLTKIKLIVLYLTHYISQFKSRKEENKRPDSATISQMYANVEKLVECLTSLESVIKSPIPRSYIIHLLQTTWIFCLSLPFQLVEDLKWATVPVVFLSSLLLLGVEAIAREIEDPFGTDPNDLKIDYFCETLDTEQDFVKKHRHMEDHWKKAIDKISSTQEINATVLKEVTIDITEDIENTENTEM
;
A
#
# COMPACT_ATOMS: atom_id res chain seq x y z
N MET A 1 -0.78 -6.35 -5.13
CA MET A 1 -0.06 -5.39 -4.27
C MET A 1 -0.14 -5.75 -2.78
N ILE A 2 -1.33 -5.70 -2.16
CA ILE A 2 -1.54 -5.93 -0.71
C ILE A 2 -0.92 -7.25 -0.23
N ALA A 3 -1.23 -8.36 -0.91
CA ALA A 3 -0.69 -9.66 -0.54
C ALA A 3 0.86 -9.70 -0.57
N SER A 4 1.49 -9.04 -1.54
CA SER A 4 2.95 -8.94 -1.62
C SER A 4 3.53 -8.10 -0.48
N ILE A 5 2.86 -6.99 -0.11
CA ILE A 5 3.25 -6.16 1.05
C ILE A 5 3.11 -6.96 2.35
N ARG A 6 1.96 -7.61 2.59
CA ARG A 6 1.72 -8.45 3.77
C ARG A 6 2.75 -9.57 3.88
N ASN A 7 3.02 -10.27 2.77
CA ASN A 7 4.04 -11.30 2.73
C ASN A 7 5.43 -10.74 3.07
N LEU A 8 5.81 -9.58 2.54
CA LEU A 8 7.08 -8.94 2.88
C LEU A 8 7.14 -8.53 4.35
N ILE A 9 6.07 -7.97 4.91
CA ILE A 9 5.96 -7.65 6.34
C ILE A 9 6.23 -8.91 7.17
N HIS A 10 5.56 -10.03 6.86
CA HIS A 10 5.74 -11.29 7.58
C HIS A 10 7.15 -11.89 7.38
N TYR A 11 7.69 -11.87 6.17
CA TYR A 11 9.03 -12.41 5.90
C TYR A 11 10.11 -11.61 6.63
N VAL A 12 10.02 -10.28 6.59
CA VAL A 12 10.92 -9.37 7.32
C VAL A 12 10.73 -9.56 8.82
N TRP A 13 9.50 -9.72 9.30
CA TRP A 13 9.25 -9.94 10.72
C TRP A 13 9.94 -11.20 11.25
N VAL A 14 9.71 -12.34 10.59
CA VAL A 14 10.14 -13.66 11.07
C VAL A 14 11.63 -13.92 10.83
N ASN A 15 12.19 -13.47 9.70
CA ASN A 15 13.54 -13.87 9.31
C ASN A 15 14.62 -12.83 9.65
N VAL A 16 14.23 -11.67 10.16
CA VAL A 16 15.19 -10.63 10.55
C VAL A 16 15.45 -10.75 12.05
N PRO A 17 16.64 -11.22 12.46
CA PRO A 17 16.98 -11.34 13.86
C PRO A 17 17.05 -9.96 14.50
N GLU A 18 16.60 -9.86 15.74
CA GLU A 18 16.69 -8.63 16.53
C GLU A 18 18.15 -8.30 16.80
N MET A 19 18.59 -7.10 16.40
CA MET A 19 20.02 -6.73 16.50
C MET A 19 20.41 -6.25 17.90
N ASN A 20 19.45 -5.85 18.73
CA ASN A 20 19.69 -5.21 20.02
C ASN A 20 19.09 -5.97 21.22
N GLN A 21 19.59 -7.17 21.52
CA GLN A 21 19.26 -7.85 22.80
C GLN A 21 20.11 -7.38 24.00
N ASN A 22 21.11 -6.50 23.81
CA ASN A 22 22.07 -6.15 24.87
C ASN A 22 21.72 -4.91 25.71
N ASN A 23 20.60 -4.22 25.44
CA ASN A 23 20.12 -3.12 26.27
C ASN A 23 18.77 -3.50 26.89
N GLU A 24 18.81 -4.15 28.05
CA GLU A 24 17.66 -4.53 28.90
C GLU A 24 16.78 -3.33 29.36
N ASN A 25 17.04 -2.10 28.88
CA ASN A 25 16.34 -0.89 29.31
C ASN A 25 15.44 -0.25 28.23
N ASN A 26 15.32 -0.83 27.03
CA ASN A 26 14.45 -0.31 25.97
C ASN A 26 13.39 -1.35 25.58
N GLU A 27 12.49 -1.68 26.52
CA GLU A 27 11.37 -2.62 26.32
C GLU A 27 10.39 -2.20 25.18
N ASN A 28 10.44 -0.94 24.73
CA ASN A 28 9.48 -0.38 23.76
C ASN A 28 10.07 -0.11 22.36
N GLY A 29 11.36 -0.35 22.13
CA GLY A 29 12.03 -0.02 20.88
C GLY A 29 11.85 -1.10 19.81
N MET A 30 10.99 -0.88 18.82
CA MET A 30 11.06 -1.64 17.56
C MET A 30 12.49 -1.52 17.01
N ASP A 31 13.10 -2.60 16.54
CA ASP A 31 14.37 -2.50 15.80
C ASP A 31 14.21 -1.46 14.69
N SER A 32 15.06 -0.42 14.70
CA SER A 32 14.96 0.70 13.77
C SER A 32 14.97 0.24 12.31
N GLU A 33 15.66 -0.86 12.00
CA GLU A 33 15.70 -1.44 10.66
C GLU A 33 14.35 -2.05 10.22
N LYS A 34 13.67 -2.80 11.10
CA LYS A 34 12.36 -3.42 10.76
C LYS A 34 11.30 -2.34 10.58
N TYR A 35 11.32 -1.33 11.44
CA TYR A 35 10.42 -0.18 11.37
C TYR A 35 10.54 0.56 10.03
N VAL A 36 11.77 0.84 9.60
CA VAL A 36 12.04 1.53 8.33
C VAL A 36 11.45 0.77 7.14
N VAL A 37 11.59 -0.55 7.11
CA VAL A 37 11.06 -1.35 5.99
C VAL A 37 9.56 -1.33 5.95
N PHE A 38 8.90 -1.43 7.10
CA PHE A 38 7.44 -1.35 7.16
C PHE A 38 6.95 0.02 6.73
N CYS A 39 7.58 1.09 7.22
CA CYS A 39 7.31 2.45 6.75
C CYS A 39 7.52 2.60 5.24
N LEU A 40 8.60 2.06 4.67
CA LEU A 40 8.84 2.12 3.22
C LEU A 40 7.77 1.36 2.42
N LEU A 41 7.27 0.24 2.92
CA LEU A 41 6.21 -0.54 2.26
C LEU A 41 4.86 0.18 2.29
N THR A 42 4.52 0.78 3.42
CA THR A 42 3.30 1.59 3.56
C THR A 42 3.38 2.88 2.75
N GLU A 43 4.55 3.53 2.75
CA GLU A 43 4.81 4.70 1.94
C GLU A 43 4.75 4.38 0.44
N PHE A 44 5.21 3.21 0.03
CA PHE A 44 5.03 2.74 -1.35
C PHE A 44 3.55 2.64 -1.73
N ALA A 45 2.70 2.12 -0.85
CA ALA A 45 1.26 2.06 -1.09
C ALA A 45 0.62 3.45 -1.15
N ALA A 46 0.95 4.33 -0.20
CA ALA A 46 0.45 5.71 -0.15
C ALA A 46 0.93 6.55 -1.36
N ALA A 47 2.20 6.42 -1.75
CA ALA A 47 2.75 7.08 -2.92
C ALA A 47 2.12 6.56 -4.22
N THR A 48 1.87 5.25 -4.33
CA THR A 48 1.15 4.68 -5.47
C THR A 48 -0.26 5.24 -5.55
N LYS A 49 -1.02 5.28 -4.45
CA LYS A 49 -2.35 5.91 -4.41
C LYS A 49 -2.32 7.35 -4.96
N LYS A 50 -1.42 8.19 -4.45
CA LYS A 50 -1.29 9.59 -4.88
C LYS A 50 -0.88 9.71 -6.35
N TYR A 51 -0.02 8.81 -6.82
CA TYR A 51 0.35 8.74 -8.22
C TYR A 51 -0.84 8.38 -9.12
N LEU A 52 -1.69 7.44 -8.70
CA LEU A 52 -2.88 7.05 -9.47
C LEU A 52 -3.95 8.15 -9.53
N ARG A 53 -4.08 8.95 -8.46
CA ARG A 53 -5.05 10.07 -8.37
C ARG A 53 -4.55 11.40 -8.93
N GLU A 54 -3.30 11.46 -9.41
CA GLU A 54 -2.64 12.71 -9.84
C GLU A 54 -2.61 13.83 -8.76
N GLU A 55 -2.73 13.47 -7.48
CA GLU A 55 -2.71 14.42 -6.36
C GLU A 55 -1.28 14.92 -6.07
N SER A 56 -1.14 16.18 -5.65
CA SER A 56 0.16 16.75 -5.27
C SER A 56 0.67 16.15 -3.96
N ILE A 57 1.84 15.49 -3.99
CA ILE A 57 2.58 15.01 -2.81
C ILE A 57 3.19 16.19 -2.05
N ASN A 58 2.37 17.07 -1.46
CA ASN A 58 2.85 18.11 -0.54
C ASN A 58 2.86 17.64 0.91
N GLU A 59 2.13 16.57 1.24
CA GLU A 59 2.13 15.98 2.59
C GLU A 59 2.30 14.48 2.49
N ILE A 60 3.53 13.99 2.65
CA ILE A 60 3.76 12.59 2.99
C ILE A 60 3.63 12.48 4.51
N SER A 61 2.43 12.16 5.00
CA SER A 61 2.12 12.02 6.42
C SER A 61 2.96 10.93 7.14
N GLY A 62 3.42 9.92 6.41
CA GLY A 62 4.29 8.87 6.94
C GLY A 62 5.75 9.31 7.15
N VAL A 63 6.24 10.27 6.36
CA VAL A 63 7.62 10.78 6.45
C VAL A 63 7.72 11.87 7.52
N SER A 64 6.68 12.69 7.72
CA SER A 64 6.63 13.68 8.79
C SER A 64 6.59 13.04 10.18
N SER A 65 5.93 11.90 10.35
CA SER A 65 5.94 11.14 11.62
C SER A 65 7.30 10.49 11.91
N ILE A 66 8.05 10.08 10.87
CA ILE A 66 9.45 9.66 11.02
C ILE A 66 10.35 10.84 11.39
N MET A 67 10.08 12.03 10.84
CA MET A 67 10.82 13.27 11.11
C MET A 67 10.61 13.75 12.56
N GLU A 68 9.37 13.71 13.07
CA GLU A 68 9.04 14.07 14.46
C GLU A 68 9.63 13.08 15.50
N SER A 69 9.79 11.80 15.12
CA SER A 69 10.44 10.79 15.95
C SER A 69 11.99 10.80 15.90
N SER A 70 12.58 11.38 14.83
CA SER A 70 14.04 11.45 14.67
C SER A 70 14.65 12.77 15.17
N ASP A 71 13.91 13.89 15.14
CA ASP A 71 14.39 15.18 15.65
C ASP A 71 14.53 15.23 17.19
N ASN A 72 13.96 14.26 17.92
CA ASN A 72 14.07 14.20 19.38
C ASN A 72 15.34 13.51 19.91
N ASN A 73 16.17 12.91 19.06
CA ASN A 73 17.43 12.27 19.47
C ASN A 73 18.63 12.89 18.74
N GLU A 74 19.07 14.04 19.24
CA GLU A 74 20.37 14.65 18.91
C GLU A 74 21.53 13.81 19.49
N ASP A 75 21.86 12.68 18.87
CA ASP A 75 23.13 11.97 19.13
C ASP A 75 24.05 12.07 17.90
N GLU A 76 24.98 13.03 17.96
CA GLU A 76 25.92 13.53 16.94
C GLU A 76 26.90 12.51 16.30
N ASN A 77 26.75 11.19 16.48
CA ASN A 77 27.76 10.24 15.97
C ASN A 77 27.22 8.97 15.30
N ASN A 78 25.90 8.79 15.25
CA ASN A 78 25.24 7.77 14.43
C ASN A 78 24.33 8.47 13.43
N ASP A 79 24.96 9.07 12.41
CA ASP A 79 24.33 9.48 11.16
C ASP A 79 23.65 8.26 10.54
N SER A 80 22.46 7.95 11.03
CA SER A 80 21.69 6.81 10.58
C SER A 80 21.52 6.93 9.08
N ILE A 81 21.79 5.84 8.37
CA ILE A 81 21.55 5.73 6.92
C ILE A 81 20.15 6.27 6.57
N ILE A 82 19.20 6.17 7.50
CA ILE A 82 17.84 6.74 7.49
C ILE A 82 17.83 8.27 7.31
N SER A 83 18.62 9.05 8.06
CA SER A 83 18.66 10.52 7.93
C SER A 83 19.28 10.98 6.62
N LYS A 84 20.26 10.22 6.09
CA LYS A 84 20.84 10.42 4.75
C LYS A 84 19.86 10.06 3.63
N ILE A 85 19.10 8.98 3.79
CA ILE A 85 18.04 8.56 2.86
C ILE A 85 16.90 9.58 2.85
N LEU A 86 16.43 10.03 4.01
CA LEU A 86 15.41 11.06 4.16
C LEU A 86 15.86 12.41 3.60
N LYS A 87 17.11 12.83 3.89
CA LYS A 87 17.69 14.03 3.28
C LYS A 87 17.81 13.88 1.76
N CYS A 88 18.14 12.71 1.22
CA CYS A 88 18.17 12.47 -0.23
C CYS A 88 16.77 12.47 -0.85
N LEU A 89 15.77 11.91 -0.18
CA LEU A 89 14.36 11.95 -0.58
C LEU A 89 13.81 13.38 -0.60
N HIS A 90 14.15 14.20 0.41
CA HIS A 90 13.76 15.61 0.48
C HIS A 90 14.56 16.50 -0.49
N ARG A 91 15.85 16.21 -0.73
CA ARG A 91 16.71 17.02 -1.62
C ARG A 91 16.37 16.88 -3.11
N ILE A 92 15.58 15.87 -3.49
CA ILE A 92 15.02 15.71 -4.84
C ILE A 92 13.66 16.47 -4.93
N GLU A 93 13.62 17.67 -4.38
CA GLU A 93 12.57 18.64 -4.69
C GLU A 93 13.15 19.58 -5.75
N PRO A 94 12.75 19.44 -7.03
CA PRO A 94 13.33 20.25 -8.09
C PRO A 94 12.86 21.71 -7.95
N GLU A 95 13.83 22.62 -7.97
CA GLU A 95 13.62 24.06 -8.17
C GLU A 95 12.57 24.31 -9.25
N LEU A 96 11.47 24.93 -8.84
CA LEU A 96 10.26 25.14 -9.62
C LEU A 96 10.50 26.21 -10.69
N SER A 97 10.69 25.82 -11.96
CA SER A 97 10.63 26.73 -13.12
C SER A 97 9.24 26.62 -13.80
N PRO A 98 8.52 27.74 -14.04
CA PRO A 98 7.05 27.74 -14.14
C PRO A 98 6.44 27.14 -15.41
N ASN A 99 7.23 26.71 -16.42
CA ASN A 99 6.68 26.36 -17.73
C ASN A 99 7.02 24.92 -18.13
N THR A 100 6.33 23.92 -17.55
CA THR A 100 5.96 22.60 -18.10
C THR A 100 5.30 21.81 -16.96
N GLN A 101 4.03 22.06 -16.64
CA GLN A 101 3.48 21.71 -15.31
C GLN A 101 2.85 20.31 -15.18
N GLN A 102 2.45 19.62 -16.26
CA GLN A 102 1.77 18.31 -16.14
C GLN A 102 2.70 17.10 -16.30
N ASN A 103 3.52 17.07 -17.36
CA ASN A 103 4.48 15.97 -17.56
C ASN A 103 5.61 15.94 -16.52
N THR A 104 5.93 17.08 -15.90
CA THR A 104 7.03 17.14 -14.91
C THR A 104 6.61 16.58 -13.56
N GLN A 105 5.36 16.81 -13.12
CA GLN A 105 4.85 16.31 -11.84
C GLN A 105 4.69 14.79 -11.83
N GLN A 106 4.10 14.19 -12.87
CA GLN A 106 3.98 12.73 -12.99
C GLN A 106 5.36 12.04 -13.01
N ASN A 107 6.36 12.64 -13.67
CA ASN A 107 7.73 12.13 -13.70
C ASN A 107 8.42 12.21 -12.33
N THR A 108 8.15 13.25 -11.53
CA THR A 108 8.68 13.37 -10.16
C THR A 108 8.07 12.33 -9.22
N GLN A 109 6.75 12.08 -9.28
CA GLN A 109 6.11 11.06 -8.45
C GLN A 109 6.61 9.66 -8.78
N LEU A 110 6.74 9.35 -10.06
CA LEU A 110 7.28 8.07 -10.51
C LEU A 110 8.74 7.87 -10.06
N THR A 111 9.52 8.96 -9.98
CA THR A 111 10.91 8.90 -9.48
C THR A 111 10.96 8.55 -7.99
N LYS A 112 10.04 9.09 -7.17
CA LYS A 112 9.92 8.74 -5.74
C LYS A 112 9.55 7.27 -5.55
N ILE A 113 8.58 6.75 -6.30
CA ILE A 113 8.16 5.34 -6.21
C ILE A 113 9.31 4.39 -6.62
N LYS A 114 10.01 4.70 -7.72
CA LYS A 114 11.19 3.94 -8.17
C LYS A 114 12.30 3.92 -7.12
N LEU A 115 12.49 5.04 -6.41
CA LEU A 115 13.48 5.15 -5.35
C LEU A 115 13.15 4.23 -4.16
N ILE A 116 11.87 4.15 -3.74
CA ILE A 116 11.43 3.25 -2.66
C ILE A 116 11.72 1.78 -3.03
N VAL A 117 11.39 1.37 -4.26
CA VAL A 117 11.66 0.01 -4.75
C VAL A 117 13.17 -0.30 -4.77
N LEU A 118 13.99 0.67 -5.19
CA LEU A 118 15.44 0.53 -5.18
C LEU A 118 15.96 0.30 -3.75
N TYR A 119 15.44 1.05 -2.78
CA TYR A 119 15.80 0.88 -1.36
C TYR A 119 15.39 -0.49 -0.82
N LEU A 120 14.17 -0.96 -1.10
CA LEU A 120 13.72 -2.31 -0.70
C LEU A 120 14.63 -3.40 -1.28
N THR A 121 15.01 -3.27 -2.56
CA THR A 121 15.92 -4.21 -3.23
C THR A 121 17.33 -4.18 -2.62
N HIS A 122 17.84 -2.98 -2.32
CA HIS A 122 19.12 -2.81 -1.65
C HIS A 122 19.11 -3.42 -0.24
N TYR A 123 18.03 -3.22 0.51
CA TYR A 123 17.84 -3.79 1.85
C TYR A 123 17.88 -5.32 1.84
N ILE A 124 17.15 -5.97 0.92
CA ILE A 124 17.21 -7.43 0.76
C ILE A 124 18.62 -7.90 0.38
N SER A 125 19.34 -7.12 -0.44
CA SER A 125 20.73 -7.41 -0.82
C SER A 125 21.69 -7.33 0.37
N GLN A 126 21.44 -6.42 1.31
CA GLN A 126 22.22 -6.35 2.55
C GLN A 126 22.04 -7.60 3.41
N PHE A 127 20.84 -8.18 3.50
CA PHE A 127 20.63 -9.45 4.23
C PHE A 127 21.46 -10.60 3.65
N LYS A 128 21.49 -10.71 2.33
CA LYS A 128 22.33 -11.70 1.64
C LYS A 128 23.82 -11.50 1.97
N SER A 129 24.25 -10.27 2.19
CA SER A 129 25.66 -9.89 2.38
C SER A 129 26.14 -9.92 3.84
N ARG A 130 25.26 -10.09 4.84
CA ARG A 130 25.64 -10.19 6.26
C ARG A 130 26.63 -11.33 6.46
N LYS A 131 27.74 -11.17 7.18
CA LYS A 131 28.78 -12.22 7.31
C LYS A 131 28.42 -13.35 8.29
N GLU A 132 27.43 -13.13 9.14
CA GLU A 132 27.08 -14.01 10.25
C GLU A 132 26.04 -15.04 9.81
N GLU A 133 26.39 -16.33 9.81
CA GLU A 133 25.54 -17.43 9.32
C GLU A 133 24.24 -17.56 10.13
N ASN A 134 24.29 -17.29 11.44
CA ASN A 134 23.11 -17.30 12.32
C ASN A 134 22.15 -16.11 12.15
N LYS A 135 22.54 -15.06 11.39
CA LYS A 135 21.70 -13.88 11.13
C LYS A 135 21.26 -13.75 9.68
N ARG A 136 21.52 -14.78 8.87
CA ARG A 136 21.09 -14.84 7.47
C ARG A 136 19.74 -15.54 7.37
N PRO A 137 18.74 -14.93 6.71
CA PRO A 137 17.58 -15.67 6.25
C PRO A 137 18.01 -16.81 5.32
N ASP A 138 17.23 -17.89 5.28
CA ASP A 138 17.45 -18.96 4.31
C ASP A 138 17.46 -18.43 2.86
N SER A 139 18.27 -19.05 2.00
CA SER A 139 18.40 -18.63 0.59
C SER A 139 17.08 -18.73 -0.17
N ALA A 140 16.19 -19.65 0.21
CA ALA A 140 14.85 -19.73 -0.36
C ALA A 140 14.01 -18.52 0.07
N THR A 141 14.04 -18.13 1.35
CA THR A 141 13.34 -16.96 1.88
C THR A 141 13.78 -15.67 1.17
N ILE A 142 15.09 -15.46 0.99
CA ILE A 142 15.61 -14.27 0.29
C ILE A 142 15.07 -14.22 -1.15
N SER A 143 15.03 -15.38 -1.83
CA SER A 143 14.45 -15.49 -3.18
C SER A 143 12.96 -15.14 -3.18
N GLN A 144 12.20 -15.58 -2.17
CA GLN A 144 10.79 -15.22 -2.02
C GLN A 144 10.59 -13.72 -1.73
N MET A 145 11.47 -13.08 -0.95
CA MET A 145 11.41 -11.64 -0.72
C MET A 145 11.63 -10.86 -2.03
N TYR A 146 12.64 -11.22 -2.82
CA TYR A 146 12.85 -10.63 -4.14
C TYR A 146 11.65 -10.83 -5.07
N ALA A 147 11.07 -12.03 -5.10
CA ALA A 147 9.88 -12.31 -5.90
C ALA A 147 8.67 -11.46 -5.47
N ASN A 148 8.51 -11.15 -4.18
CA ASN A 148 7.43 -10.25 -3.73
C ASN A 148 7.70 -8.80 -4.13
N VAL A 149 8.95 -8.33 -4.10
CA VAL A 149 9.32 -6.99 -4.62
C VAL A 149 9.09 -6.89 -6.13
N GLU A 150 9.46 -7.92 -6.89
CA GLU A 150 9.18 -7.99 -8.33
C GLU A 150 7.68 -7.89 -8.61
N LYS A 151 6.84 -8.61 -7.86
CA LYS A 151 5.37 -8.49 -7.94
C LYS A 151 4.85 -7.09 -7.61
N LEU A 152 5.51 -6.34 -6.72
CA LEU A 152 5.13 -4.94 -6.46
C LEU A 152 5.38 -4.06 -7.68
N VAL A 153 6.52 -4.25 -8.35
CA VAL A 153 6.89 -3.53 -9.57
C VAL A 153 5.99 -3.90 -10.74
N GLU A 154 5.67 -5.18 -10.91
CA GLU A 154 4.74 -5.66 -11.94
C GLU A 154 3.34 -5.06 -11.74
N CYS A 155 2.87 -5.01 -10.50
CA CYS A 155 1.58 -4.41 -10.17
C CYS A 155 1.58 -2.90 -10.47
N LEU A 156 2.64 -2.17 -10.10
CA LEU A 156 2.79 -0.75 -10.42
C LEU A 156 2.79 -0.52 -11.93
N THR A 157 3.56 -1.32 -12.69
CA THR A 157 3.64 -1.21 -14.16
C THR A 157 2.28 -1.48 -14.81
N SER A 158 1.53 -2.44 -14.27
CA SER A 158 0.18 -2.75 -14.74
C SER A 158 -0.78 -1.58 -14.50
N LEU A 159 -0.72 -0.95 -13.32
CA LEU A 159 -1.51 0.23 -12.98
C LEU A 159 -1.12 1.45 -13.84
N GLU A 160 0.18 1.65 -14.08
CA GLU A 160 0.69 2.66 -15.01
C GLU A 160 0.16 2.47 -16.43
N SER A 161 0.08 1.21 -16.91
CA SER A 161 -0.43 0.93 -18.24
C SER A 161 -1.90 1.30 -18.38
N VAL A 162 -2.69 1.13 -17.31
CA VAL A 162 -4.11 1.52 -17.29
C VAL A 162 -4.24 3.04 -17.37
N ILE A 163 -3.49 3.79 -16.56
CA ILE A 163 -3.53 5.26 -16.57
C ILE A 163 -2.97 5.86 -17.86
N LYS A 164 -1.90 5.27 -18.41
CA LYS A 164 -1.23 5.78 -19.63
C LYS A 164 -1.97 5.43 -20.92
N SER A 165 -2.98 4.57 -20.85
CA SER A 165 -3.80 4.19 -22.00
C SER A 165 -5.23 4.76 -21.91
N PRO A 166 -5.42 6.08 -21.66
CA PRO A 166 -6.76 6.64 -21.64
C PRO A 166 -7.35 6.59 -23.05
N ILE A 167 -8.68 6.47 -23.13
CA ILE A 167 -9.38 6.58 -24.40
C ILE A 167 -9.06 7.97 -24.98
N PRO A 168 -8.74 8.09 -26.28
CA PRO A 168 -8.43 9.39 -26.86
C PRO A 168 -9.55 10.41 -26.61
N ARG A 169 -9.23 11.56 -26.00
CA ARG A 169 -10.22 12.62 -25.68
C ARG A 169 -11.10 13.03 -26.87
N SER A 170 -10.55 13.00 -28.08
CA SER A 170 -11.30 13.27 -29.31
C SER A 170 -12.48 12.30 -29.48
N TYR A 171 -12.29 11.02 -29.17
CA TYR A 171 -13.34 10.01 -29.25
C TYR A 171 -14.50 10.30 -28.31
N ILE A 172 -14.21 10.63 -27.04
CA ILE A 172 -15.21 10.93 -26.01
C ILE A 172 -16.04 12.16 -26.41
N ILE A 173 -15.37 13.22 -26.85
CA ILE A 173 -16.02 14.45 -27.30
C ILE A 173 -16.95 14.16 -28.50
N HIS A 174 -16.49 13.37 -29.48
CA HIS A 174 -17.30 13.01 -30.63
C HIS A 174 -18.49 12.10 -30.28
N LEU A 175 -18.32 11.17 -29.34
CA LEU A 175 -19.39 10.30 -28.86
C LEU A 175 -20.49 11.13 -28.18
N LEU A 176 -20.11 12.09 -27.34
CA LEU A 176 -21.05 13.02 -26.70
C LEU A 176 -21.80 13.85 -27.75
N GLN A 177 -21.08 14.48 -28.68
CA GLN A 177 -21.70 15.28 -29.75
C GLN A 177 -22.69 14.47 -30.59
N THR A 178 -22.32 13.24 -30.98
CA THR A 178 -23.17 12.36 -31.80
C THR A 178 -24.42 11.95 -31.03
N THR A 179 -24.30 11.62 -29.75
CA THR A 179 -25.43 11.26 -28.89
C THR A 179 -26.42 12.43 -28.74
N TRP A 180 -25.91 13.64 -28.53
CA TRP A 180 -26.76 14.85 -28.47
C TRP A 180 -27.47 15.14 -29.79
N ILE A 181 -26.76 15.08 -30.91
CA ILE A 181 -27.35 15.27 -32.24
C ILE A 181 -28.43 14.22 -32.51
N PHE A 182 -28.17 12.96 -32.16
CA PHE A 182 -29.12 11.88 -32.31
C PHE A 182 -30.41 12.12 -31.51
N CYS A 183 -30.29 12.43 -30.22
CA CYS A 183 -31.43 12.75 -29.34
C CYS A 183 -32.25 13.95 -29.86
N LEU A 184 -31.59 14.98 -30.41
CA LEU A 184 -32.26 16.15 -30.98
C LEU A 184 -32.92 15.86 -32.34
N SER A 185 -32.37 14.94 -33.14
CA SER A 185 -32.95 14.56 -34.44
C SER A 185 -34.14 13.60 -34.33
N LEU A 186 -34.16 12.76 -33.30
CA LEU A 186 -35.17 11.72 -33.08
C LEU A 186 -36.64 12.23 -33.10
N PRO A 187 -37.02 13.35 -32.46
CA PRO A 187 -38.39 13.84 -32.51
C PRO A 187 -38.85 14.20 -33.94
N PHE A 188 -37.97 14.77 -34.76
CA PHE A 188 -38.31 15.11 -36.15
C PHE A 188 -38.52 13.86 -37.01
N GLN A 189 -37.82 12.77 -36.69
CA GLN A 189 -37.95 11.51 -37.41
C GLN A 189 -39.24 10.75 -37.07
N LEU A 190 -39.70 10.81 -35.81
CA LEU A 190 -40.84 10.01 -35.34
C LEU A 190 -42.18 10.76 -35.33
N VAL A 191 -42.20 12.08 -35.55
CA VAL A 191 -43.44 12.87 -35.40
C VAL A 191 -44.50 12.54 -36.44
N GLU A 192 -44.11 12.16 -37.67
CA GLU A 192 -45.04 11.84 -38.75
C GLU A 192 -45.83 10.55 -38.48
N ASP A 193 -45.15 9.54 -37.94
CA ASP A 193 -45.72 8.22 -37.68
C ASP A 193 -46.49 8.14 -36.35
N LEU A 194 -45.92 8.67 -35.26
CA LEU A 194 -46.43 8.48 -33.89
C LEU A 194 -47.20 9.68 -33.31
N LYS A 195 -47.11 10.87 -33.92
CA LYS A 195 -47.77 12.11 -33.45
C LYS A 195 -47.54 12.37 -31.95
N TRP A 196 -48.59 12.30 -31.12
CA TRP A 196 -48.50 12.53 -29.67
C TRP A 196 -47.74 11.44 -28.92
N ALA A 197 -47.70 10.21 -29.45
CA ALA A 197 -46.93 9.13 -28.84
C ALA A 197 -45.41 9.31 -29.02
N THR A 198 -44.97 10.24 -29.88
CA THR A 198 -43.55 10.56 -30.06
C THR A 198 -42.91 11.09 -28.78
N VAL A 199 -43.63 11.87 -27.96
CA VAL A 199 -43.10 12.45 -26.71
C VAL A 199 -42.61 11.39 -25.72
N PRO A 200 -43.43 10.41 -25.27
CA PRO A 200 -42.96 9.38 -24.34
C PRO A 200 -41.90 8.46 -24.95
N VAL A 201 -41.94 8.19 -26.26
CA VAL A 201 -40.94 7.35 -26.93
C VAL A 201 -39.59 8.06 -26.99
N VAL A 202 -39.54 9.31 -27.43
CA VAL A 202 -38.32 10.12 -27.45
C VAL A 202 -37.75 10.29 -26.05
N PHE A 203 -38.60 10.55 -25.05
CA PHE A 203 -38.19 10.64 -23.66
C PHE A 203 -37.50 9.34 -23.20
N LEU A 204 -38.13 8.18 -23.43
CA LEU A 204 -37.55 6.89 -23.04
C LEU A 204 -36.24 6.60 -23.79
N SER A 205 -36.17 6.84 -25.10
CA SER A 205 -34.95 6.65 -25.89
C SER A 205 -33.81 7.55 -25.43
N SER A 206 -34.09 8.83 -25.14
CA SER A 206 -33.10 9.77 -24.63
C SER A 206 -32.60 9.39 -23.24
N LEU A 207 -33.49 8.92 -22.36
CA LEU A 207 -33.13 8.41 -21.03
C LEU A 207 -32.17 7.23 -21.13
N LEU A 208 -32.42 6.28 -22.05
CA LEU A 208 -31.55 5.13 -22.26
C LEU A 208 -30.17 5.53 -22.80
N LEU A 209 -30.13 6.39 -23.82
CA LEU A 209 -28.85 6.79 -24.45
C LEU A 209 -28.01 7.68 -23.54
N LEU A 210 -28.62 8.69 -22.91
CA LEU A 210 -27.93 9.56 -21.96
C LEU A 210 -27.56 8.82 -20.67
N GLY A 211 -28.38 7.85 -20.24
CA GLY A 211 -28.06 6.99 -19.10
C GLY A 211 -26.83 6.13 -19.34
N VAL A 212 -26.73 5.50 -20.53
CA VAL A 212 -25.54 4.72 -20.91
C VAL A 212 -24.30 5.62 -21.03
N GLU A 213 -24.44 6.83 -21.58
CA GLU A 213 -23.35 7.79 -21.68
C GLU A 213 -22.83 8.23 -20.30
N ALA A 214 -23.73 8.49 -19.35
CA ALA A 214 -23.36 8.84 -17.99
C ALA A 214 -22.62 7.70 -17.28
N ILE A 215 -23.08 6.44 -17.44
CA ILE A 215 -22.40 5.26 -16.88
C ILE A 215 -21.02 5.07 -17.52
N ALA A 216 -20.89 5.28 -18.84
CA ALA A 216 -19.62 5.15 -19.54
C ALA A 216 -18.57 6.14 -19.03
N ARG A 217 -19.00 7.36 -18.67
CA ARG A 217 -18.13 8.39 -18.10
C ARG A 217 -17.62 8.01 -16.71
N GLU A 218 -18.49 7.46 -15.86
CA GLU A 218 -18.10 6.99 -14.52
C GLU A 218 -17.06 5.86 -14.60
N ILE A 219 -17.21 4.93 -15.56
CA ILE A 219 -16.30 3.78 -15.70
C ILE A 219 -14.96 4.18 -16.34
N GLU A 220 -14.84 5.36 -16.93
CA GLU A 220 -13.64 5.81 -17.65
C GLU A 220 -12.45 6.05 -16.70
N ASP A 221 -12.71 6.58 -15.50
CA ASP A 221 -11.67 6.89 -14.50
C ASP A 221 -11.84 6.06 -13.21
N PRO A 222 -11.41 4.80 -13.20
CA PRO A 222 -11.64 3.91 -12.06
C PRO A 222 -10.84 4.26 -10.80
N PHE A 223 -9.86 5.18 -10.91
CA PHE A 223 -8.97 5.56 -9.80
C PHE A 223 -9.35 6.90 -9.16
N GLY A 224 -10.44 7.52 -9.60
CA GLY A 224 -10.91 8.80 -9.12
C GLY A 224 -11.39 8.80 -7.67
N THR A 225 -12.31 9.73 -7.40
CA THR A 225 -12.92 9.93 -6.08
C THR A 225 -14.44 9.73 -6.08
N ASP A 226 -14.98 9.23 -7.19
CA ASP A 226 -16.41 9.02 -7.33
C ASP A 226 -16.86 7.81 -6.49
N PRO A 227 -18.14 7.73 -6.10
CA PRO A 227 -18.64 6.68 -5.21
C PRO A 227 -18.48 5.25 -5.76
N ASN A 228 -18.40 5.11 -7.08
CA ASN A 228 -18.27 3.84 -7.79
C ASN A 228 -16.82 3.47 -8.12
N ASP A 229 -15.85 4.33 -7.79
CA ASP A 229 -14.43 4.10 -8.05
C ASP A 229 -13.82 3.08 -7.09
N LEU A 230 -12.60 2.67 -7.43
CA LEU A 230 -11.80 1.81 -6.57
C LEU A 230 -11.56 2.49 -5.22
N LYS A 231 -11.88 1.79 -4.14
CA LYS A 231 -11.65 2.24 -2.75
C LYS A 231 -10.17 2.09 -2.35
N ILE A 232 -9.28 2.84 -3.01
CA ILE A 232 -7.83 2.80 -2.76
C ILE A 232 -7.50 3.23 -1.33
N ASP A 233 -8.28 4.15 -0.76
CA ASP A 233 -8.15 4.60 0.63
C ASP A 233 -8.30 3.44 1.63
N TYR A 234 -9.34 2.63 1.44
CA TYR A 234 -9.59 1.45 2.27
C TYR A 234 -8.43 0.44 2.19
N PHE A 235 -7.82 0.29 1.00
CA PHE A 235 -6.67 -0.59 0.85
C PHE A 235 -5.43 -0.09 1.61
N CYS A 236 -5.18 1.23 1.63
CA CYS A 236 -4.10 1.81 2.44
C CYS A 236 -4.38 1.64 3.94
N GLU A 237 -5.58 1.96 4.40
CA GLU A 237 -5.99 1.82 5.81
C GLU A 237 -5.90 0.37 6.30
N THR A 238 -6.29 -0.60 5.45
CA THR A 238 -6.14 -2.02 5.75
C THR A 238 -4.67 -2.39 5.95
N LEU A 239 -3.75 -1.85 5.12
CA LEU A 239 -2.33 -2.11 5.26
C LEU A 239 -1.76 -1.53 6.57
N ASP A 240 -2.17 -0.33 6.95
CA ASP A 240 -1.76 0.31 8.21
C ASP A 240 -2.21 -0.52 9.42
N THR A 241 -3.48 -0.94 9.42
CA THR A 241 -4.05 -1.78 10.48
C THR A 241 -3.32 -3.12 10.62
N GLU A 242 -2.98 -3.75 9.49
CA GLU A 242 -2.24 -5.03 9.48
C GLU A 242 -0.80 -4.86 9.97
N GLN A 243 -0.15 -3.76 9.59
CA GLN A 243 1.17 -3.43 10.10
C GLN A 243 1.14 -3.23 11.62
N ASP A 244 0.13 -2.54 12.14
CA ASP A 244 -0.05 -2.32 13.57
C ASP A 244 -0.37 -3.62 14.32
N PHE A 245 -1.13 -4.53 13.70
CA PHE A 245 -1.36 -5.87 14.23
C PHE A 245 -0.05 -6.66 14.40
N VAL A 246 0.83 -6.64 13.39
CA VAL A 246 2.14 -7.32 13.45
C VAL A 246 3.04 -6.67 14.51
N LYS A 247 3.00 -5.34 14.66
CA LYS A 247 3.74 -4.64 15.72
C LYS A 247 3.26 -5.06 17.12
N LYS A 248 1.94 -5.20 17.31
CA LYS A 248 1.33 -5.58 18.59
C LYS A 248 1.73 -6.99 19.02
N HIS A 249 1.80 -7.94 18.08
CA HIS A 249 2.12 -9.34 18.36
C HIS A 249 3.64 -9.63 18.37
N ARG A 250 4.45 -8.67 18.83
CA ARG A 250 5.91 -8.74 18.77
C ARG A 250 6.49 -9.97 19.47
N HIS A 251 5.97 -10.31 20.65
CA HIS A 251 6.52 -11.35 21.53
C HIS A 251 6.00 -12.77 21.27
N MET A 252 5.34 -13.02 20.13
CA MET A 252 4.75 -14.32 19.84
C MET A 252 5.79 -15.47 19.92
N GLU A 253 7.04 -15.23 19.52
CA GLU A 253 8.10 -16.24 19.60
C GLU A 253 8.41 -16.67 21.04
N ASP A 254 8.33 -15.76 22.02
CA ASP A 254 8.56 -16.05 23.43
C ASP A 254 7.42 -16.90 24.01
N HIS A 255 6.18 -16.67 23.57
CA HIS A 255 5.03 -17.50 23.95
C HIS A 255 5.18 -18.93 23.42
N TRP A 256 5.57 -19.10 22.15
CA TRP A 256 5.81 -20.43 21.58
C TRP A 256 6.99 -21.14 22.22
N LYS A 257 8.10 -20.44 22.51
CA LYS A 257 9.24 -21.02 23.24
C LYS A 257 8.84 -21.46 24.64
N LYS A 258 8.13 -20.62 25.40
CA LYS A 258 7.58 -20.99 26.73
C LYS A 258 6.64 -22.18 26.65
N ALA A 259 5.76 -22.24 25.66
CA ALA A 259 4.84 -23.36 25.45
C ALA A 259 5.60 -24.66 25.11
N ILE A 260 6.59 -24.58 24.23
CA ILE A 260 7.44 -25.72 23.87
C ILE A 260 8.27 -26.20 25.06
N ASP A 261 8.82 -25.30 25.87
CA ASP A 261 9.56 -25.66 27.09
C ASP A 261 8.64 -26.30 28.14
N LYS A 262 7.39 -25.82 28.27
CA LYS A 262 6.35 -26.41 29.13
C LYS A 262 5.95 -27.82 28.66
N ILE A 263 5.88 -28.04 27.35
CA ILE A 263 5.59 -29.37 26.77
C ILE A 263 6.80 -30.30 26.90
N SER A 264 8.02 -29.81 26.66
CA SER A 264 9.27 -30.58 26.73
C SER A 264 9.61 -31.03 28.16
N SER A 265 9.23 -30.24 29.16
CA SER A 265 9.37 -30.59 30.59
C SER A 265 8.30 -31.56 31.10
N THR A 266 7.26 -31.85 30.32
CA THR A 266 6.16 -32.75 30.72
C THR A 266 6.37 -34.14 30.13
N GLN A 267 6.53 -35.15 30.98
CA GLN A 267 6.99 -36.50 30.59
C GLN A 267 5.94 -37.33 29.81
N GLU A 268 4.66 -36.93 29.80
CA GLU A 268 3.59 -37.52 28.98
C GLU A 268 2.71 -36.44 28.34
N ILE A 269 2.61 -36.45 27.00
CA ILE A 269 1.75 -35.53 26.25
C ILE A 269 0.34 -36.14 26.20
N ASN A 270 -0.52 -35.70 27.12
CA ASN A 270 -1.93 -36.10 27.18
C ASN A 270 -2.84 -34.99 26.62
N ALA A 271 -4.02 -35.34 26.11
CA ALA A 271 -4.97 -34.40 25.50
C ALA A 271 -5.41 -33.25 26.45
N THR A 272 -5.31 -33.47 27.76
CA THR A 272 -5.57 -32.46 28.80
C THR A 272 -4.48 -31.38 28.83
N VAL A 273 -3.21 -31.77 28.72
CA VAL A 273 -2.06 -30.85 28.72
C VAL A 273 -2.07 -29.97 27.47
N LEU A 274 -2.44 -30.53 26.31
CA LEU A 274 -2.59 -29.77 25.07
C LEU A 274 -3.73 -28.75 25.15
N LYS A 275 -4.85 -29.10 25.80
CA LYS A 275 -5.94 -28.14 26.03
C LYS A 275 -5.54 -27.02 26.98
N GLU A 276 -4.79 -27.33 28.03
CA GLU A 276 -4.32 -26.36 29.03
C GLU A 276 -3.33 -25.36 28.40
N VAL A 277 -2.38 -25.84 27.59
CA VAL A 277 -1.47 -24.96 26.81
C VAL A 277 -2.24 -24.13 25.78
N THR A 278 -3.28 -24.69 25.15
CA THR A 278 -4.11 -23.94 24.19
C THR A 278 -4.91 -22.84 24.89
N ILE A 279 -5.45 -23.11 26.08
CA ILE A 279 -6.21 -22.13 26.88
C ILE A 279 -5.27 -21.02 27.37
N ASP A 280 -4.10 -21.35 27.90
CA ASP A 280 -3.10 -20.35 28.35
C ASP A 280 -2.69 -19.40 27.21
N ILE A 281 -2.44 -19.92 26.01
CA ILE A 281 -2.10 -19.10 24.83
C ILE A 281 -3.29 -18.21 24.43
N THR A 282 -4.52 -18.70 24.57
CA THR A 282 -5.72 -17.95 24.15
C THR A 282 -6.07 -16.84 25.16
N GLU A 283 -5.95 -17.11 26.47
CA GLU A 283 -6.16 -16.11 27.54
C GLU A 283 -5.10 -15.00 27.50
N ASP A 284 -3.84 -15.32 27.20
CA ASP A 284 -2.77 -14.32 27.07
C ASP A 284 -2.96 -13.41 25.84
N ILE A 285 -3.51 -13.95 24.74
CA ILE A 285 -3.86 -13.16 23.53
C ILE A 285 -5.05 -12.24 23.83
N GLU A 286 -6.09 -12.70 24.54
CA GLU A 286 -7.21 -11.83 24.96
C GLU A 286 -6.77 -10.75 25.97
N ASN A 287 -5.82 -11.05 26.86
CA ASN A 287 -5.30 -10.06 27.81
C ASN A 287 -4.44 -8.99 27.13
N THR A 288 -3.68 -9.32 26.08
CA THR A 288 -2.99 -8.31 25.25
C THR A 288 -3.95 -7.48 24.41
N GLU A 289 -5.14 -7.97 24.09
CA GLU A 289 -6.22 -7.17 23.51
C GLU A 289 -6.87 -6.21 24.52
N ASN A 290 -7.07 -6.63 25.76
CA ASN A 290 -7.82 -5.87 26.78
C ASN A 290 -7.01 -4.83 27.58
N THR A 291 -5.66 -4.87 27.54
CA THR A 291 -4.83 -3.96 28.36
C THR A 291 -4.71 -2.54 27.77
N GLU A 292 -5.25 -2.28 26.56
CA GLU A 292 -5.16 -0.97 25.87
C GLU A 292 -6.52 -0.43 25.37
N MET A 293 -7.62 -0.82 26.03
CA MET A 293 -8.91 -0.12 25.92
C MET A 293 -9.12 0.78 27.14
#